data_AF-A0A6I5NHE5-F1
#
_entry.id   AF-A0A6I5NHE5-F1
#
_cell.length_a   1.000
_cell.length_b   1.000
_cell.length_c   1.000
_cell.angle_alpha   90.00
_cell.angle_beta   90.00
_cell.angle_gamma   90.00
#
_symmetry.space_group_name_H-M   'P 1'
#
loop_
_entity.id
_entity.type
_entity.pdbx_description
1 polymer ?
#
loop_
_entity_poly.entity_id
_entity_poly.type
_entity_poly.pdbx_seq_one_letter_code
_entity_poly.pdbx_strand_id
1 'polypeptide(L)'
;MRSRIFSSLTVVSRQLQWLGIALASFGLVGISACQNAPNPPEATESSTTAPAESLPPAPPPPPDTAFLALLSPTQTAQIRVLGLPLVLPTAIPDEFGVVQIETQSDERFGGYQILYRDGSDRCFLIEYTVGGVGDLPATENRLPLNPPILADDTVEYGLNSGPYVDTSLREQFPEPSLISDWLPVEGGFVRLAGAALINNSLVPAVPCTNLAVEEAVAIIDSLAVISEDIQGDGAVE
;
A
#
# COMPACT_ATOMS: atom_id res chain seq x y z
N MET A 1 27.34 24.21 -48.75
CA MET A 1 26.71 25.53 -48.55
C MET A 1 25.32 25.32 -47.96
N ARG A 2 25.07 25.82 -46.73
CA ARG A 2 23.77 26.09 -46.06
C ARG A 2 22.83 24.86 -45.87
N SER A 3 22.12 24.65 -44.77
CA SER A 3 21.83 25.43 -43.56
C SER A 3 21.42 24.45 -42.45
N ARG A 4 21.88 24.70 -41.21
CA ARG A 4 21.40 24.03 -39.99
C ARG A 4 20.12 24.72 -39.53
N ILE A 5 19.15 23.96 -39.01
CA ILE A 5 18.10 24.49 -38.13
C ILE A 5 18.07 23.58 -36.90
N PHE A 6 18.65 24.10 -35.81
CA PHE A 6 18.48 23.61 -34.45
C PHE A 6 17.20 24.23 -33.92
N SER A 7 16.22 23.43 -33.51
CA SER A 7 15.11 23.89 -32.69
C SER A 7 15.35 23.45 -31.26
N SER A 8 15.88 24.36 -30.46
CA SER A 8 15.99 24.25 -29.01
C SER A 8 14.65 24.63 -28.40
N LEU A 9 13.97 23.68 -27.75
CA LEU A 9 12.83 23.99 -26.87
C LEU A 9 13.32 24.02 -25.42
N THR A 10 13.33 25.24 -24.91
CA THR A 10 13.67 25.66 -23.56
C THR A 10 12.76 25.02 -22.51
N VAL A 11 13.40 24.39 -21.53
CA VAL A 11 12.84 23.96 -20.25
C VAL A 11 12.38 25.20 -19.47
N VAL A 12 11.09 25.32 -19.19
CA VAL A 12 10.54 26.35 -18.29
C VAL A 12 10.55 25.79 -16.87
N SER A 13 11.65 26.05 -16.17
CA SER A 13 11.75 25.95 -14.72
C SER A 13 10.92 27.07 -14.08
N ARG A 14 9.83 26.74 -13.37
CA ARG A 14 9.13 27.71 -12.50
C ARG A 14 9.44 27.41 -11.04
N GLN A 15 10.12 28.38 -10.45
CA GLN A 15 10.55 28.42 -9.07
C GLN A 15 9.40 28.59 -8.08
N LEU A 16 9.61 27.99 -6.91
CA LEU A 16 8.98 28.30 -5.63
C LEU A 16 8.90 29.81 -5.37
N GLN A 17 7.70 30.28 -5.00
CA GLN A 17 7.55 31.48 -4.18
C GLN A 17 6.76 31.12 -2.94
N TRP A 18 7.48 31.05 -1.82
CA TRP A 18 6.95 31.13 -0.48
C TRP A 18 6.49 32.57 -0.23
N LEU A 19 5.23 32.75 0.15
CA LEU A 19 4.77 33.94 0.86
C LEU A 19 4.09 33.48 2.16
N GLY A 20 4.67 33.89 3.28
CA GLY A 20 4.04 33.81 4.59
C GLY A 20 3.04 34.94 4.81
N ILE A 21 2.68 35.11 6.11
CA ILE A 21 1.75 36.09 6.71
C ILE A 21 0.33 35.47 6.87
N ALA A 22 -0.37 35.46 8.00
CA ALA A 22 -0.30 36.24 9.23
C ALA A 22 -0.75 35.44 10.47
N LEU A 23 -0.17 35.80 11.63
CA LEU A 23 -0.73 35.58 12.96
C LEU A 23 -2.05 36.32 13.13
N ALA A 24 -3.06 35.65 13.70
CA ALA A 24 -4.22 36.30 14.29
C ALA A 24 -4.50 35.69 15.67
N SER A 25 -4.29 36.53 16.66
CA SER A 25 -4.46 36.36 18.09
C SER A 25 -5.94 36.20 18.47
N PHE A 26 -6.27 35.19 19.27
CA PHE A 26 -7.48 35.19 20.08
C PHE A 26 -7.11 35.14 21.55
N GLY A 27 -7.62 36.12 22.30
CA GLY A 27 -7.42 36.27 23.72
C GLY A 27 -8.67 35.94 24.54
N LEU A 28 -8.38 35.83 25.83
CA LEU A 28 -9.20 36.07 27.02
C LEU A 28 -10.17 34.99 27.55
N VAL A 29 -9.74 34.48 28.71
CA VAL A 29 -10.42 34.55 30.03
C VAL A 29 -11.52 33.54 30.38
N GLY A 30 -11.32 32.90 31.54
CA GLY A 30 -12.41 32.42 32.38
C GLY A 30 -11.98 31.43 33.45
N ILE A 31 -11.39 31.91 34.55
CA ILE A 31 -11.14 31.13 35.77
C ILE A 31 -12.47 30.99 36.52
N SER A 32 -12.84 29.78 36.95
CA SER A 32 -13.68 29.62 38.14
C SER A 32 -13.42 28.27 38.81
N ALA A 33 -13.25 28.33 40.12
CA ALA A 33 -12.89 27.25 41.03
C ALA A 33 -14.08 26.87 41.94
N CYS A 34 -13.83 25.84 42.76
CA CYS A 34 -14.58 25.31 43.92
C CYS A 34 -15.55 24.18 43.58
N GLN A 35 -15.17 22.91 43.84
CA GLN A 35 -15.21 22.20 45.14
C GLN A 35 -16.63 22.06 45.70
N ASN A 36 -17.14 20.82 45.73
CA ASN A 36 -17.66 20.19 46.94
C ASN A 36 -17.80 18.67 46.79
N ALA A 37 -17.46 17.99 47.88
CA ALA A 37 -17.34 16.55 48.12
C ALA A 37 -18.71 15.88 48.39
N PRO A 38 -18.81 14.78 49.16
CA PRO A 38 -18.34 13.39 48.96
C PRO A 38 -19.49 12.36 48.99
N ASN A 39 -19.28 11.17 48.42
CA ASN A 39 -19.42 9.83 49.06
C ASN A 39 -19.75 8.72 48.05
N PRO A 40 -19.19 7.51 48.26
CA PRO A 40 -19.43 6.35 47.42
C PRO A 40 -20.69 5.59 47.87
N PRO A 41 -21.48 5.03 46.95
CA PRO A 41 -22.30 3.87 47.27
C PRO A 41 -21.47 2.60 47.13
N GLU A 42 -21.39 1.86 48.23
CA GLU A 42 -21.18 0.41 48.30
C GLU A 42 -21.74 -0.29 47.05
N ALA A 43 -20.85 -0.81 46.21
CA ALA A 43 -21.19 -1.85 45.26
C ALA A 43 -20.87 -3.18 45.95
N THR A 44 -21.91 -3.80 46.48
CA THR A 44 -21.96 -5.17 46.96
C THR A 44 -21.31 -6.11 45.94
N GLU A 45 -20.15 -6.67 46.29
CA GLU A 45 -19.56 -7.83 45.61
C GLU A 45 -20.47 -9.05 45.80
N SER A 46 -21.42 -9.23 44.91
CA SER A 46 -22.07 -10.53 44.72
C SER A 46 -21.06 -11.45 44.03
N SER A 47 -20.28 -12.16 44.85
CA SER A 47 -19.54 -13.35 44.44
C SER A 47 -20.53 -14.45 44.05
N THR A 48 -21.01 -14.43 42.80
CA THR A 48 -21.58 -15.60 42.15
C THR A 48 -20.44 -16.31 41.44
N THR A 49 -19.89 -17.33 42.09
CA THR A 49 -18.94 -18.28 41.49
C THR A 49 -19.64 -19.02 40.35
N ALA A 50 -19.50 -18.52 39.13
CA ALA A 50 -19.77 -19.30 37.92
C ALA A 50 -18.67 -20.36 37.76
N PRO A 51 -19.00 -21.58 37.30
CA PRO A 51 -17.99 -22.60 37.03
C PRO A 51 -17.00 -22.09 35.98
N ALA A 52 -15.70 -22.25 36.26
CA ALA A 52 -14.64 -21.94 35.31
C ALA A 52 -14.81 -22.79 34.04
N GLU A 53 -15.42 -22.20 33.03
CA GLU A 53 -15.41 -22.71 31.67
C GLU A 53 -13.97 -22.54 31.16
N SER A 54 -13.31 -23.66 30.89
CA SER A 54 -11.95 -23.67 30.36
C SER A 54 -11.93 -22.89 29.05
N LEU A 55 -11.21 -21.76 29.03
CA LEU A 55 -11.03 -20.97 27.81
C LEU A 55 -10.51 -21.87 26.69
N PRO A 56 -11.07 -21.76 25.46
CA PRO A 56 -10.55 -22.50 24.32
C PRO A 56 -9.07 -22.16 24.11
N PRO A 57 -8.27 -23.11 23.60
CA PRO A 57 -6.86 -22.86 23.33
C PRO A 57 -6.72 -21.66 22.41
N ALA A 58 -5.78 -20.77 22.74
CA ALA A 58 -5.47 -19.61 21.91
C ALA A 58 -5.20 -20.06 20.47
N PRO A 59 -5.71 -19.31 19.46
CA PRO A 59 -5.47 -19.64 18.07
C PRO A 59 -3.96 -19.71 17.80
N PRO A 60 -3.52 -20.60 16.88
CA PRO A 60 -2.11 -20.70 16.53
C PRO A 60 -1.61 -19.33 16.04
N PRO A 61 -0.36 -18.95 16.37
CA PRO A 61 0.21 -17.71 15.86
C PRO A 61 0.15 -17.72 14.32
N PRO A 62 -0.11 -16.57 13.69
CA PRO A 62 -0.07 -16.49 12.23
C PRO A 62 1.31 -16.96 11.75
N PRO A 63 1.38 -17.65 10.59
CA PRO A 63 2.66 -18.08 10.04
C PRO A 63 3.60 -16.89 9.90
N ASP A 64 4.91 -17.10 10.09
CA ASP A 64 5.92 -16.01 10.04
C ASP A 64 5.95 -15.29 8.68
N THR A 65 5.34 -15.88 7.64
CA THR A 65 5.16 -15.31 6.29
C THR A 65 3.86 -14.50 6.13
N ALA A 66 2.99 -14.46 7.15
CA ALA A 66 1.79 -13.64 7.13
C ALA A 66 2.21 -12.17 7.10
N PHE A 67 1.74 -11.41 6.10
CA PHE A 67 2.12 -10.01 5.90
C PHE A 67 2.06 -9.13 7.17
N LEU A 68 1.09 -9.36 8.06
CA LEU A 68 0.98 -8.63 9.32
C LEU A 68 2.19 -8.85 10.25
N ALA A 69 2.84 -10.01 10.18
CA ALA A 69 4.10 -10.28 10.89
C ALA A 69 5.29 -9.50 10.29
N LEU A 70 5.16 -9.05 9.03
CA LEU A 70 6.18 -8.26 8.33
C LEU A 70 6.01 -6.75 8.51
N LEU A 71 4.88 -6.30 9.05
CA LEU A 71 4.63 -4.88 9.33
C LEU A 71 5.05 -4.50 10.75
N SER A 72 5.74 -3.37 10.86
CA SER A 72 5.88 -2.70 12.15
C SER A 72 4.52 -2.20 12.68
N PRO A 73 4.36 -2.03 13.99
CA PRO A 73 3.14 -1.43 14.57
C PRO A 73 2.83 -0.04 14.00
N THR A 74 3.87 0.76 13.72
CA THR A 74 3.71 2.09 13.12
C THR A 74 3.17 2.01 11.70
N GLN A 75 3.69 1.11 10.87
CA GLN A 75 3.21 0.88 9.51
C GLN A 75 1.75 0.40 9.51
N THR A 76 1.42 -0.51 10.43
CA THR A 76 0.05 -1.02 10.61
C THR A 76 -0.90 0.12 10.98
N ALA A 77 -0.51 1.01 11.89
CA ALA A 77 -1.33 2.16 12.29
C ALA A 77 -1.52 3.17 11.14
N GLN A 78 -0.47 3.44 10.35
CA GLN A 78 -0.53 4.38 9.22
C GLN A 78 -1.57 3.97 8.18
N ILE A 79 -1.61 2.70 7.81
CA ILE A 79 -2.54 2.21 6.80
C ILE A 79 -3.98 2.25 7.32
N ARG A 80 -4.22 1.86 8.58
CA ARG A 80 -5.57 1.85 9.16
C ARG A 80 -6.24 3.21 9.19
N VAL A 81 -5.46 4.27 9.47
CA VAL A 81 -5.99 5.64 9.53
C VAL A 81 -6.60 6.08 8.20
N LEU A 82 -6.21 5.47 7.07
CA LEU A 82 -6.78 5.79 5.76
C LEU A 82 -8.21 5.28 5.59
N GLY A 83 -8.66 4.31 6.40
CA GLY A 83 -9.98 3.68 6.24
C GLY A 83 -10.16 2.98 4.89
N LEU A 84 -9.04 2.61 4.24
CA LEU A 84 -9.03 1.91 2.95
C LEU A 84 -8.95 0.39 3.17
N PRO A 85 -9.55 -0.41 2.29
CA PRO A 85 -9.38 -1.85 2.31
C PRO A 85 -7.91 -2.20 2.06
N LEU A 86 -7.38 -3.07 2.91
CA LEU A 86 -5.98 -3.48 2.84
C LEU A 86 -5.87 -4.79 2.07
N VAL A 87 -5.30 -4.72 0.87
CA VAL A 87 -5.15 -5.84 -0.07
C VAL A 87 -3.68 -6.19 -0.19
N LEU A 88 -3.34 -7.41 0.19
CA LEU A 88 -1.96 -7.80 0.44
C LEU A 88 -1.68 -9.23 -0.04
N PRO A 89 -0.45 -9.51 -0.47
CA PRO A 89 -0.06 -10.85 -0.85
C PRO A 89 0.01 -11.74 0.40
N THR A 90 -0.55 -12.93 0.29
CA THR A 90 -0.44 -13.99 1.32
C THR A 90 0.72 -14.94 1.04
N ALA A 91 1.28 -14.91 -0.18
CA ALA A 91 2.51 -15.58 -0.56
C ALA A 91 3.57 -14.54 -0.91
N ILE A 92 4.48 -14.30 0.02
CA ILE A 92 5.65 -13.44 -0.17
C ILE A 92 6.87 -14.36 -0.28
N PRO A 93 7.74 -14.21 -1.31
CA PRO A 93 8.94 -15.02 -1.40
C PRO A 93 9.83 -14.83 -0.18
N ASP A 94 10.61 -15.86 0.14
CA ASP A 94 11.57 -15.80 1.26
C ASP A 94 12.50 -14.58 1.11
N GLU A 95 12.93 -14.06 2.26
CA GLU A 95 13.84 -12.91 2.38
C GLU A 95 13.28 -11.55 1.96
N PHE A 96 12.06 -11.47 1.40
CA PHE A 96 11.40 -10.19 1.17
C PHE A 96 10.82 -9.62 2.47
N GLY A 97 11.01 -8.32 2.68
CA GLY A 97 10.38 -7.56 3.75
C GLY A 97 9.81 -6.24 3.25
N VAL A 98 8.88 -5.67 4.02
CA VAL A 98 8.32 -4.34 3.72
C VAL A 98 9.34 -3.28 4.10
N VAL A 99 9.84 -2.55 3.11
CA VAL A 99 10.86 -1.51 3.31
C VAL A 99 10.28 -0.10 3.31
N GLN A 100 9.12 0.11 2.67
CA GLN A 100 8.49 1.42 2.58
C GLN A 100 6.98 1.28 2.41
N ILE A 101 6.25 2.18 3.05
CA ILE A 101 4.81 2.35 2.87
C ILE A 101 4.58 3.83 2.62
N GLU A 102 3.95 4.13 1.49
CA GLU A 102 3.51 5.48 1.15
C GLU A 102 1.99 5.51 1.10
N THR A 103 1.42 6.58 1.60
CA THR A 103 -0.02 6.76 1.68
C THR A 103 -0.38 8.10 1.07
N GLN A 104 -1.39 8.12 0.21
CA GLN A 104 -1.91 9.34 -0.38
C GLN A 104 -3.35 9.54 0.04
N SER A 105 -3.60 10.65 0.74
CA SER A 105 -4.94 11.08 1.12
C SER A 105 -5.48 12.05 0.07
N ASP A 106 -6.19 11.53 -0.93
CA ASP A 106 -6.98 12.29 -1.91
C ASP A 106 -8.31 11.57 -2.13
N GLU A 107 -9.42 12.30 -2.17
CA GLU A 107 -10.75 11.67 -2.27
C GLU A 107 -11.00 10.97 -3.61
N ARG A 108 -10.27 11.33 -4.66
CA ARG A 108 -10.46 10.80 -6.03
C ARG A 108 -9.33 9.89 -6.48
N PHE A 109 -8.14 10.08 -5.93
CA PHE A 109 -6.91 9.37 -6.33
C PHE A 109 -6.12 8.81 -5.15
N GLY A 110 -6.69 8.87 -3.94
CA GLY A 110 -6.05 8.37 -2.73
C GLY A 110 -5.77 6.88 -2.78
N GLY A 111 -4.84 6.44 -1.95
CA GLY A 111 -4.36 5.08 -2.01
C GLY A 111 -3.13 4.85 -1.15
N TYR A 112 -2.50 3.70 -1.37
CA TYR A 112 -1.23 3.36 -0.74
C TYR A 112 -0.33 2.58 -1.69
N GLN A 113 0.96 2.63 -1.40
CA GLN A 113 1.97 1.83 -2.08
C GLN A 113 2.83 1.14 -1.02
N ILE A 114 3.05 -0.16 -1.17
CA ILE A 114 3.83 -0.98 -0.24
C ILE A 114 4.98 -1.61 -1.02
N LEU A 115 6.20 -1.17 -0.73
CA LEU A 115 7.41 -1.65 -1.37
C LEU A 115 7.99 -2.82 -0.57
N TYR A 116 8.16 -3.94 -1.24
CA TYR A 116 8.84 -5.13 -0.72
C TYR A 116 10.19 -5.27 -1.39
N ARG A 117 11.22 -5.61 -0.62
CA ARG A 117 12.58 -5.78 -1.12
C ARG A 117 13.30 -6.90 -0.37
N ASP A 118 14.16 -7.64 -1.07
CA ASP A 118 15.05 -8.63 -0.48
C ASP A 118 16.50 -8.13 -0.32
N GLY A 119 17.38 -8.98 0.22
CA GLY A 119 18.81 -8.66 0.40
C GLY A 119 19.62 -8.55 -0.90
N SER A 120 19.03 -8.90 -2.04
CA SER A 120 19.63 -8.84 -3.38
C SER A 120 19.08 -7.70 -4.24
N ASP A 121 18.32 -6.77 -3.63
CA ASP A 121 17.69 -5.64 -4.31
C ASP A 121 16.66 -6.04 -5.38
N ARG A 122 16.08 -7.24 -5.27
CA ARG A 122 14.85 -7.57 -5.99
C ARG A 122 13.70 -6.92 -5.25
N CYS A 123 12.80 -6.26 -5.97
CA CYS A 123 11.65 -5.61 -5.36
C CYS A 123 10.40 -5.64 -6.21
N PHE A 124 9.28 -5.54 -5.52
CA PHE A 124 7.97 -5.30 -6.09
C PHE A 124 7.19 -4.33 -5.23
N LEU A 125 6.23 -3.68 -5.87
CA LEU A 125 5.32 -2.73 -5.28
C LEU A 125 3.92 -3.30 -5.38
N ILE A 126 3.18 -3.26 -4.28
CA ILE A 126 1.71 -3.39 -4.31
C ILE A 126 1.15 -1.99 -4.23
N GLU A 127 0.39 -1.60 -5.24
CA GLU A 127 -0.26 -0.30 -5.34
C GLU A 127 -1.76 -0.48 -5.23
N TYR A 128 -2.39 0.33 -4.37
CA TYR A 128 -3.82 0.47 -4.29
C TYR A 128 -4.21 1.91 -4.59
N THR A 129 -5.29 2.11 -5.35
CA THR A 129 -5.90 3.42 -5.53
C THR A 129 -7.42 3.34 -5.59
N VAL A 130 -8.09 4.39 -5.12
CA VAL A 130 -9.55 4.54 -5.24
C VAL A 130 -9.98 4.98 -6.65
N GLY A 131 -9.05 5.42 -7.51
CA GLY A 131 -9.39 5.93 -8.84
C GLY A 131 -8.18 6.35 -9.69
N GLY A 132 -8.45 6.90 -10.88
CA GLY A 132 -7.40 7.34 -11.80
C GLY A 132 -6.64 6.22 -12.50
N VAL A 133 -7.21 5.02 -12.56
CA VAL A 133 -6.67 3.91 -13.33
C VAL A 133 -6.88 4.11 -14.82
N GLY A 134 -5.91 3.67 -15.62
CA GLY A 134 -5.96 3.73 -17.07
C GLY A 134 -5.28 2.52 -17.68
N ASP A 135 -5.45 2.38 -18.99
CA ASP A 135 -4.86 1.27 -19.74
C ASP A 135 -3.33 1.31 -19.68
N LEU A 136 -2.75 0.12 -19.61
CA LEU A 136 -1.31 -0.05 -19.66
C LEU A 136 -0.85 -0.25 -21.11
N PRO A 137 0.27 0.35 -21.53
CA PRO A 137 0.86 0.05 -22.82
C PRO A 137 1.27 -1.43 -22.88
N ALA A 138 1.01 -2.07 -24.03
CA ALA A 138 1.33 -3.47 -24.23
C ALA A 138 2.84 -3.75 -24.18
N THR A 139 3.19 -4.87 -23.57
CA THR A 139 4.56 -5.43 -23.52
C THR A 139 4.67 -6.68 -24.39
N GLU A 140 5.89 -7.10 -24.69
CA GLU A 140 6.15 -8.29 -25.53
C GLU A 140 5.54 -9.58 -24.96
N ASN A 141 5.40 -9.68 -23.63
CA ASN A 141 4.79 -10.83 -22.97
C ASN A 141 3.63 -10.40 -22.07
N ARG A 142 2.63 -11.26 -21.98
CA ARG A 142 1.50 -11.14 -21.05
C ARG A 142 1.12 -12.52 -20.55
N LEU A 143 1.09 -12.72 -19.24
CA LEU A 143 0.62 -13.95 -18.60
C LEU A 143 -0.74 -13.72 -17.93
N PRO A 144 -1.68 -14.68 -18.01
CA PRO A 144 -2.97 -14.54 -17.35
C PRO A 144 -2.81 -14.55 -15.83
N LEU A 145 -3.65 -13.78 -15.14
CA LEU A 145 -3.73 -13.71 -13.69
C LEU A 145 -5.08 -14.24 -13.21
N ASN A 146 -5.07 -14.99 -12.12
CA ASN A 146 -6.29 -15.56 -11.53
C ASN A 146 -6.34 -15.37 -10.00
N PRO A 147 -6.16 -14.13 -9.48
CA PRO A 147 -6.17 -13.91 -8.05
C PRO A 147 -7.56 -14.20 -7.46
N PRO A 148 -7.66 -14.94 -6.33
CA PRO A 148 -8.92 -15.26 -5.67
C PRO A 148 -9.75 -14.03 -5.25
N ILE A 149 -9.13 -12.85 -5.18
CA ILE A 149 -9.80 -11.59 -4.85
C ILE A 149 -10.74 -11.09 -5.97
N LEU A 150 -10.58 -11.58 -7.20
CA LEU A 150 -11.47 -11.22 -8.30
C LEU A 150 -12.80 -11.94 -8.16
N ALA A 151 -13.88 -11.16 -8.14
CA ALA A 151 -15.24 -11.68 -8.08
C ALA A 151 -15.80 -12.05 -9.47
N ASP A 152 -15.18 -11.56 -10.55
CA ASP A 152 -15.62 -11.73 -11.92
C ASP A 152 -14.55 -12.47 -12.74
N ASP A 153 -14.88 -13.66 -13.21
CA ASP A 153 -14.01 -14.53 -14.02
C ASP A 153 -14.17 -14.29 -15.53
N THR A 154 -15.01 -13.34 -15.94
CA THR A 154 -15.25 -13.05 -17.37
C THR A 154 -14.25 -12.08 -17.98
N VAL A 155 -13.48 -11.37 -17.15
CA VAL A 155 -12.44 -10.43 -17.58
C VAL A 155 -11.06 -11.06 -17.40
N GLU A 156 -10.29 -11.14 -18.48
CA GLU A 156 -8.92 -11.66 -18.46
C GLU A 156 -7.93 -10.56 -18.06
N TYR A 157 -7.48 -10.62 -16.81
CA TYR A 157 -6.37 -9.81 -16.31
C TYR A 157 -5.03 -10.46 -16.60
N GLY A 158 -3.98 -9.65 -16.73
CA GLY A 158 -2.65 -10.13 -17.05
C GLY A 158 -1.51 -9.40 -16.37
N LEU A 159 -0.39 -10.12 -16.24
CA LEU A 159 0.91 -9.60 -15.90
C LEU A 159 1.66 -9.28 -17.20
N ASN A 160 1.88 -7.99 -17.45
CA ASN A 160 2.59 -7.48 -18.61
C ASN A 160 4.10 -7.46 -18.27
N SER A 161 4.92 -8.15 -19.07
CA SER A 161 6.36 -8.24 -18.83
C SER A 161 7.23 -8.11 -20.08
N GLY A 162 8.45 -7.60 -19.88
CA GLY A 162 9.44 -7.36 -20.93
C GLY A 162 9.35 -5.96 -21.54
N PRO A 163 10.03 -5.73 -22.68
CA PRO A 163 10.00 -4.45 -23.37
C PRO A 163 8.59 -4.07 -23.84
N TYR A 164 8.31 -2.76 -23.93
CA TYR A 164 7.08 -2.27 -24.57
C TYR A 164 7.04 -2.63 -26.05
N VAL A 165 5.88 -3.02 -26.58
CA VAL A 165 5.70 -3.31 -28.02
C VAL A 165 5.86 -2.05 -28.87
N ASP A 166 5.39 -0.90 -28.37
CA ASP A 166 5.59 0.38 -29.03
C ASP A 166 7.08 0.77 -29.00
N THR A 167 7.63 1.04 -30.19
CA THR A 167 9.06 1.35 -30.34
C THR A 167 9.46 2.66 -29.67
N SER A 168 8.58 3.66 -29.67
CA SER A 168 8.87 4.97 -29.07
C SER A 168 8.91 4.86 -27.55
N LEU A 169 7.97 4.12 -26.96
CA LEU A 169 7.98 3.83 -25.53
C LEU A 169 9.18 2.98 -25.13
N ARG A 170 9.57 2.01 -25.96
CA ARG A 170 10.76 1.18 -25.72
C ARG A 170 12.06 2.00 -25.74
N GLU A 171 12.16 3.00 -26.61
CA GLU A 171 13.32 3.91 -26.64
C GLU A 171 13.33 4.86 -25.43
N GLN A 172 12.16 5.30 -24.97
CA GLN A 172 12.03 6.19 -23.82
C GLN A 172 12.22 5.47 -22.47
N PHE A 173 11.76 4.22 -22.38
CA PHE A 173 11.80 3.37 -21.20
C PHE A 173 12.44 2.02 -21.59
N PRO A 174 13.78 1.97 -21.68
CA PRO A 174 14.50 0.78 -22.15
C PRO A 174 14.49 -0.38 -21.16
N GLU A 175 14.22 -0.11 -19.88
CA GLU A 175 14.10 -1.14 -18.84
C GLU A 175 12.87 -2.02 -19.08
N PRO A 176 13.00 -3.35 -18.93
CA PRO A 176 11.85 -4.24 -19.09
C PRO A 176 10.79 -3.97 -18.02
N SER A 177 9.56 -3.82 -18.47
CA SER A 177 8.41 -3.65 -17.58
C SER A 177 8.06 -4.98 -16.91
N LEU A 178 7.48 -4.88 -15.72
CA LEU A 178 6.84 -5.97 -14.99
C LEU A 178 5.69 -5.33 -14.21
N ILE A 179 4.48 -5.43 -14.74
CA ILE A 179 3.33 -4.72 -14.17
C ILE A 179 2.04 -5.48 -14.45
N SER A 180 1.24 -5.72 -13.40
CA SER A 180 -0.09 -6.29 -13.60
C SER A 180 -1.05 -5.22 -14.09
N ASP A 181 -2.12 -5.65 -14.75
CA ASP A 181 -3.29 -4.80 -14.88
C ASP A 181 -3.82 -4.36 -13.51
N TRP A 182 -4.63 -3.31 -13.53
CA TRP A 182 -5.42 -2.91 -12.38
C TRP A 182 -6.53 -3.93 -12.13
N LEU A 183 -6.45 -4.61 -11.00
CA LEU A 183 -7.43 -5.57 -10.54
C LEU A 183 -8.49 -4.84 -9.71
N PRO A 184 -9.78 -4.90 -10.09
CA PRO A 184 -10.84 -4.30 -9.29
C PRO A 184 -11.00 -5.07 -7.99
N VAL A 185 -11.09 -4.32 -6.90
CA VAL A 185 -11.37 -4.84 -5.56
C VAL A 185 -12.47 -3.98 -4.93
N GLU A 186 -13.01 -4.39 -3.80
CA GLU A 186 -13.94 -3.53 -3.07
C GLU A 186 -13.27 -2.17 -2.78
N GLY A 187 -13.96 -1.07 -3.13
CA GLY A 187 -13.49 0.29 -2.86
C GLY A 187 -12.41 0.86 -3.79
N GLY A 188 -11.85 0.09 -4.73
CA GLY A 188 -10.78 0.59 -5.58
C GLY A 188 -10.14 -0.45 -6.51
N PHE A 189 -8.86 -0.24 -6.78
CA PHE A 189 -8.05 -1.06 -7.69
C PHE A 189 -6.69 -1.34 -7.09
N VAL A 190 -6.19 -2.56 -7.28
CA VAL A 190 -4.87 -2.99 -6.85
C VAL A 190 -4.04 -3.45 -8.04
N ARG A 191 -2.72 -3.26 -8.01
CA ARG A 191 -1.80 -3.88 -8.97
C ARG A 191 -0.45 -4.19 -8.34
N LEU A 192 0.31 -5.05 -9.00
CA LEU A 192 1.73 -5.28 -8.77
C LEU A 192 2.55 -4.49 -9.80
N ALA A 193 3.62 -3.85 -9.35
CA ALA A 193 4.59 -3.21 -10.23
C ALA A 193 6.03 -3.56 -9.83
N GLY A 194 6.90 -3.69 -10.83
CA GLY A 194 8.31 -4.03 -10.68
C GLY A 194 9.23 -2.81 -10.78
N ALA A 195 10.51 -3.11 -10.94
CA ALA A 195 11.63 -2.18 -10.88
C ALA A 195 11.49 -0.97 -11.81
N ALA A 196 11.00 -1.16 -13.04
CA ALA A 196 10.87 -0.06 -14.00
C ALA A 196 9.97 1.07 -13.47
N LEU A 197 8.86 0.73 -12.79
CA LEU A 197 8.01 1.75 -12.17
C LEU A 197 8.69 2.29 -10.90
N ILE A 198 9.11 1.39 -10.01
CA ILE A 198 9.71 1.71 -8.70
C ILE A 198 10.86 2.72 -8.83
N ASN A 199 11.79 2.45 -9.73
CA ASN A 199 12.98 3.29 -9.94
C ASN A 199 12.64 4.67 -10.51
N ASN A 200 11.48 4.82 -11.16
CA ASN A 200 11.05 6.06 -11.82
C ASN A 200 10.06 6.88 -10.99
N SER A 201 9.30 6.25 -10.08
CA SER A 201 8.19 6.90 -9.36
C SER A 201 8.45 7.14 -7.88
N LEU A 202 9.24 6.30 -7.20
CA LEU A 202 9.43 6.41 -5.76
C LEU A 202 10.56 7.39 -5.38
N VAL A 203 10.32 8.14 -4.31
CA VAL A 203 11.28 9.12 -3.78
C VAL A 203 11.49 8.88 -2.27
N PRO A 204 12.73 8.66 -1.80
CA PRO A 204 13.98 8.61 -2.57
C PRO A 204 14.03 7.39 -3.50
N ALA A 205 14.81 7.50 -4.58
CA ALA A 205 15.02 6.37 -5.48
C ALA A 205 15.66 5.19 -4.73
N VAL A 206 15.01 4.03 -4.81
CA VAL A 206 15.49 2.77 -4.24
C VAL A 206 16.01 1.92 -5.39
N PRO A 207 17.31 1.55 -5.43
CA PRO A 207 17.82 0.66 -6.46
C PRO A 207 17.05 -0.65 -6.45
N CYS A 208 16.37 -0.93 -7.56
CA CYS A 208 15.48 -2.07 -7.67
C CYS A 208 15.71 -2.86 -8.96
N THR A 209 15.65 -4.17 -8.83
CA THR A 209 15.60 -5.13 -9.94
C THR A 209 14.31 -5.93 -9.88
N ASN A 210 13.82 -6.36 -11.06
CA ASN A 210 12.63 -7.20 -11.12
C ASN A 210 12.93 -8.57 -10.47
N LEU A 211 11.94 -9.10 -9.76
CA LEU A 211 11.85 -10.52 -9.46
C LEU A 211 11.54 -11.33 -10.73
N ALA A 212 11.56 -12.67 -10.63
CA ALA A 212 11.15 -13.52 -11.74
C ALA A 212 9.66 -13.32 -12.06
N VAL A 213 9.30 -13.54 -13.33
CA VAL A 213 7.91 -13.33 -13.79
C VAL A 213 6.96 -14.29 -13.06
N GLU A 214 7.37 -15.54 -12.86
CA GLU A 214 6.59 -16.56 -12.16
C GLU A 214 6.40 -16.24 -10.68
N GLU A 215 7.42 -15.67 -10.03
CA GLU A 215 7.32 -15.17 -8.65
C GLU A 215 6.29 -14.03 -8.59
N ALA A 216 6.26 -13.13 -9.58
CA ALA A 216 5.31 -12.02 -9.63
C ALA A 216 3.88 -12.49 -9.83
N VAL A 217 3.67 -13.51 -10.68
CA VAL A 217 2.37 -14.20 -10.81
C VAL A 217 1.95 -14.81 -9.47
N ALA A 218 2.84 -15.54 -8.80
CA ALA A 218 2.53 -16.15 -7.51
C ALA A 218 2.14 -15.12 -6.43
N ILE A 219 2.82 -13.97 -6.40
CA ILE A 219 2.52 -12.88 -5.46
C ILE A 219 1.14 -12.28 -5.77
N ILE A 220 0.90 -11.86 -7.02
CA ILE A 220 -0.37 -11.19 -7.36
C ILE A 220 -1.55 -12.17 -7.22
N ASP A 221 -1.40 -13.43 -7.61
CA ASP A 221 -2.43 -14.47 -7.45
C ASP A 221 -2.66 -14.86 -5.97
N SER A 222 -1.81 -14.39 -5.05
CA SER A 222 -1.99 -14.59 -3.61
C SER A 222 -2.64 -13.41 -2.88
N LEU A 223 -3.04 -12.36 -3.60
CA LEU A 223 -3.66 -11.18 -2.99
C LEU A 223 -4.95 -11.55 -2.25
N ALA A 224 -5.08 -11.03 -1.03
CA ALA A 224 -6.26 -11.16 -0.20
C ALA A 224 -6.58 -9.84 0.49
N VAL A 225 -7.87 -9.61 0.77
CA VAL A 225 -8.31 -8.53 1.66
C VAL A 225 -8.01 -8.95 3.10
N ILE A 226 -7.30 -8.12 3.86
CA ILE A 226 -7.07 -8.32 5.28
C ILE A 226 -8.16 -7.57 6.06
N SER A 227 -9.11 -8.31 6.63
CA SER A 227 -10.10 -7.76 7.55
C SER A 227 -9.54 -7.62 8.97
N GLU A 228 -10.16 -6.77 9.78
CA GLU A 228 -9.79 -6.58 11.19
C GLU A 228 -9.89 -7.88 12.01
N ASP A 229 -10.73 -8.83 11.59
CA ASP A 229 -10.93 -10.13 12.26
C ASP A 229 -9.74 -11.10 12.14
N ILE A 230 -8.81 -10.86 11.20
CA ILE A 230 -7.59 -11.69 11.05
C ILE A 230 -6.53 -11.32 12.10
N GLN A 231 -6.73 -10.20 12.80
CA GLN A 231 -5.87 -9.76 13.88
C GLN A 231 -6.47 -10.26 15.17
N GLY A 232 -5.97 -11.40 15.66
CA GLY A 232 -6.28 -11.91 16.98
C GLY A 232 -6.38 -10.76 17.98
N ASP A 233 -7.59 -10.57 18.46
CA ASP A 233 -8.01 -9.68 19.51
C ASP A 233 -7.25 -10.05 20.77
N GLY A 234 -6.03 -9.53 20.86
CA GLY A 234 -5.30 -9.36 22.10
C GLY A 234 -6.04 -8.35 22.96
N ALA A 235 -7.21 -8.75 23.48
CA ALA A 235 -7.85 -8.10 24.59
C ALA A 235 -6.91 -8.23 25.79
N VAL A 236 -6.10 -7.20 25.99
CA VAL A 236 -5.44 -6.94 27.27
C VAL A 236 -6.52 -6.32 28.16
N GLU A 237 -7.22 -7.16 28.93
CA GLU A 237 -7.85 -6.73 30.19
C GLU A 237 -6.85 -6.87 31.34
#